data_AF-A0A7X3ZGU9-F1
#
_entry.id   AF-A0A7X3ZGU9-F1
#
_cell.length_a   1.000
_cell.length_b   1.000
_cell.length_c   1.000
_cell.angle_alpha   90.00
_cell.angle_beta   90.00
_cell.angle_gamma   90.00
#
_symmetry.space_group_name_H-M   'P 1'
#
loop_
_entity.id
_entity.type
_entity.pdbx_description
1 polymer ?
#
loop_
_entity_poly.entity_id
_entity_poly.type
_entity_poly.pdbx_seq_one_letter_code
_entity_poly.pdbx_strand_id
1 'polypeptide(L)' 'MPALLEPVAGRGVDGVSGDGGPARNAALNRPAGLDFDPQGRLYIADTYNHRIRRVVLP' A
#
# COMPACT_ATOMS: atom_id res chain seq x y z
N MET A 1 -25.05 5.27 9.62
CA MET A 1 -23.81 4.98 10.37
C MET A 1 -22.67 5.70 9.66
N PRO A 2 -21.84 6.53 10.33
CA PRO A 2 -20.69 7.09 9.66
C PRO A 2 -19.71 5.96 9.30
N ALA A 3 -19.13 6.00 8.10
CA ALA A 3 -18.11 5.05 7.70
C ALA A 3 -16.81 5.36 8.46
N LEU A 4 -16.18 4.32 9.03
CA LEU A 4 -14.85 4.42 9.64
C LEU A 4 -13.78 4.44 8.54
N LEU A 5 -12.87 5.41 8.59
CA LEU A 5 -11.74 5.50 7.68
C LEU A 5 -10.46 5.05 8.40
N GLU A 6 -9.81 4.01 7.91
CA GLU A 6 -8.53 3.55 8.44
C GLU A 6 -7.47 3.41 7.33
N PRO A 7 -6.19 3.71 7.61
CA PRO A 7 -5.11 3.45 6.67
C PRO A 7 -4.91 1.93 6.52
N VAL A 8 -4.74 1.44 5.29
CA VAL A 8 -4.42 0.02 5.03
C VAL A 8 -2.95 -0.19 4.68
N ALA A 9 -2.27 0.84 4.18
CA ALA A 9 -0.85 0.81 3.83
C ALA A 9 -0.25 2.22 3.93
N GLY A 10 1.06 2.30 4.13
CA GLY A 10 1.80 3.55 4.17
C GLY A 10 1.89 4.18 5.56
N ARG A 11 3.07 4.72 5.88
CA ARG A 11 3.34 5.46 7.14
C ARG A 11 3.37 6.99 6.97
N GLY A 12 3.09 7.49 5.76
CA GLY A 12 3.10 8.93 5.47
C GLY A 12 4.49 9.56 5.31
N VAL A 13 5.51 8.75 4.98
CA VAL A 13 6.86 9.22 4.66
C VAL A 13 7.28 8.63 3.31
N ASP A 14 7.78 9.49 2.43
CA ASP A 14 8.34 9.08 1.14
C ASP A 14 9.62 8.26 1.33
N GLY A 15 9.74 7.12 0.65
CA GLY A 15 10.95 6.30 0.68
C GLY A 15 10.68 4.84 0.32
N VAL A 16 11.70 3.99 0.45
CA VAL A 16 11.65 2.56 0.10
C VAL A 16 11.97 1.68 1.31
N SER A 17 10.93 1.26 2.03
CA SER A 17 11.07 0.36 3.19
C SER A 17 9.77 -0.41 3.49
N GLY A 18 9.86 -1.39 4.40
CA GLY A 18 8.71 -2.10 4.98
C GLY A 18 8.20 -3.32 4.20
N ASP A 19 8.81 -3.65 3.04
CA ASP A 19 8.47 -4.87 2.32
C ASP A 19 8.75 -6.11 3.17
N GLY A 20 7.79 -7.05 3.19
CA GLY A 20 7.82 -8.23 4.06
C GLY A 20 7.29 -7.99 5.48
N GLY A 21 7.04 -6.74 5.88
CA GLY A 21 6.44 -6.37 7.16
C GLY A 21 4.98 -5.93 7.05
N PRO A 22 4.40 -5.36 8.13
CA PRO A 22 3.05 -4.81 8.12
C PRO A 22 2.92 -3.66 7.10
N ALA A 23 1.88 -3.70 6.27
CA ALA A 23 1.69 -2.73 5.18
C ALA A 23 1.61 -1.26 5.68
N ARG A 24 1.04 -1.04 6.87
CA ARG A 24 0.97 0.28 7.53
C ARG A 24 2.34 0.87 7.89
N ASN A 25 3.41 0.05 7.90
CA ASN A 25 4.78 0.50 8.17
C ASN A 25 5.58 0.76 6.91
N ALA A 26 5.03 0.50 5.71
CA ALA A 26 5.74 0.75 4.46
C ALA A 26 5.96 2.25 4.24
N ALA A 27 7.18 2.62 3.81
CA ALA A 27 7.39 3.88 3.12
C ALA A 27 7.03 3.66 1.64
N LEU A 28 6.04 4.43 1.16
CA LEU A 28 5.61 4.50 -0.23
C LEU A 28 6.07 5.85 -0.78
N ASN A 29 6.22 5.99 -2.10
CA ASN A 29 6.66 7.20 -2.75
C ASN A 29 5.81 7.47 -4.00
N ARG A 30 4.95 8.49 -3.89
CA ARG A 30 3.99 8.91 -4.94
C ARG A 30 3.22 7.71 -5.56
N PRO A 31 2.49 6.90 -4.77
CA PRO A 31 1.68 5.83 -5.32
C PRO A 31 0.58 6.42 -6.23
N ALA A 32 0.50 5.96 -7.48
CA ALA A 32 -0.37 6.56 -8.49
C ALA A 32 -1.52 5.66 -8.96
N GLY A 33 -1.55 4.40 -8.54
CA GLY A 33 -2.56 3.44 -8.98
C GLY A 33 -2.74 2.30 -7.98
N LEU A 34 -3.94 1.72 -8.00
CA LEU A 34 -4.33 0.56 -7.22
C LEU A 34 -5.20 -0.37 -8.05
N ASP A 35 -5.06 -1.66 -7.83
CA ASP A 35 -5.93 -2.67 -8.43
C ASP A 35 -6.02 -3.93 -7.54
N PHE A 36 -7.07 -4.72 -7.75
CA PHE A 36 -7.25 -6.01 -7.11
C PHE A 36 -7.09 -7.14 -8.13
N ASP A 37 -6.41 -8.20 -7.73
CA ASP A 37 -6.41 -9.43 -8.53
C ASP A 37 -7.67 -10.28 -8.31
N PRO A 38 -7.87 -11.37 -9.09
CA PRO A 38 -9.05 -12.24 -8.94
C PRO A 38 -9.16 -12.96 -7.59
N GLN A 39 -8.11 -12.96 -6.77
CA GLN A 39 -8.11 -13.51 -5.41
C GLN A 39 -8.37 -12.43 -4.35
N GLY A 40 -8.66 -11.20 -4.76
CA GLY A 40 -8.93 -10.07 -3.86
C GLY A 40 -7.69 -9.47 -3.21
N ARG A 41 -6.49 -9.72 -3.76
CA ARG A 41 -5.24 -9.14 -3.23
C ARG A 41 -5.05 -7.76 -3.81
N LEU A 42 -4.80 -6.78 -2.95
CA LEU A 42 -4.57 -5.39 -3.34
C LEU A 42 -3.12 -5.18 -3.82
N TYR A 43 -2.96 -4.50 -4.94
CA TYR A 43 -1.68 -4.07 -5.49
C TYR A 43 -1.63 -2.54 -5.59
N ILE A 44 -0.46 -1.97 -5.27
CA ILE A 44 -0.18 -0.54 -5.34
C ILE A 44 0.95 -0.31 -6.34
N ALA A 45 0.74 0.59 -7.29
CA ALA A 45 1.79 1.13 -8.14
C ALA A 45 2.55 2.21 -7.36
N ASP A 46 3.67 1.83 -6.75
CA ASP A 46 4.53 2.68 -5.93
C ASP A 46 5.55 3.41 -6.82
N THR A 47 5.01 4.35 -7.61
CA THR A 47 5.58 4.83 -8.87
C THR A 47 7.01 5.36 -8.74
N TYR A 48 7.32 6.15 -7.72
CA TYR A 48 8.66 6.76 -7.58
C TYR A 48 9.66 5.83 -6.89
N ASN A 49 9.21 4.70 -6.36
CA ASN A 49 10.09 3.61 -5.95
C ASN A 49 10.27 2.54 -7.03
N HIS A 50 9.66 2.71 -8.21
CA HIS A 50 9.70 1.77 -9.33
C HIS A 50 9.26 0.35 -8.94
N ARG A 51 8.19 0.24 -8.15
CA ARG A 51 7.68 -1.05 -7.63
C ARG A 51 6.18 -1.19 -7.83
N ILE A 52 5.75 -2.43 -8.03
CA ILE A 52 4.37 -2.86 -7.77
C ILE A 52 4.41 -3.63 -6.44
N ARG A 53 3.68 -3.14 -5.43
CA ARG A 53 3.68 -3.73 -4.09
C ARG A 53 2.34 -4.38 -3.80
N ARG A 54 2.36 -5.63 -3.31
CA ARG A 54 1.16 -6.33 -2.83
C ARG A 54 0.91 -5.98 -1.36
N VAL A 55 -0.34 -5.68 -1.02
CA VAL A 55 -0.79 -5.41 0.35
C VAL A 55 -1.54 -6.63 0.88
N VAL A 56 -1.18 -7.07 2.08
CA VAL A 56 -1.99 -8.01 2.87
C VAL A 56 -2.96 -7.17 3.68
N LEU A 57 -4.25 -7.32 3.39
CA LEU A 57 -5.34 -6.65 4.11
C LEU A 57 -5.63 -7.39 5.42
N PRO A 58 -6.12 -6.69 6.47
CA PRO A 58 -6.51 -7.30 7.74
C PRO A 58 -7.70 -8.27 7.60
#